data_AF-A0A0F9F5J9-F1
#
_entry.id   AF-A0A0F9F5J9-F1
#
_cell.length_a   1.000
_cell.length_b   1.000
_cell.length_c   1.000
_cell.angle_alpha   90.00
_cell.angle_beta   90.00
_cell.angle_gamma   90.00
#
_symmetry.space_group_name_H-M   'P 1'
#
loop_
_entity.id
_entity.type
_entity.pdbx_description
1 polymer ?
#
loop_
_entity_poly.entity_id
_entity_poly.type
_entity_poly.pdbx_seq_one_letter_code
_entity_poly.pdbx_strand_id
1 'polypeptide(L)'
;IHKGSGVANRDTEVLDPLNSSIDYQDPIKDFDKISSRFGQRIHPVTGNISYHKGVDIVAVEGTPIYAVLEGQVLVASEVGNYGKVIYINHAQVRDLNA
;
A
#
# COMPACT_ATOMS: atom_id res chain seq x y z
N ILE A 1 7.68 1.96 -49.22
CA ILE A 1 7.58 3.34 -49.75
C ILE A 1 6.42 4.10 -49.08
N HIS A 2 6.66 4.78 -47.96
CA HIS A 2 6.16 6.13 -47.68
C HIS A 2 6.97 6.71 -46.52
N LYS A 3 7.45 7.94 -46.69
CA LYS A 3 8.28 8.70 -45.75
C LYS A 3 7.40 9.54 -44.80
N GLY A 4 7.99 9.96 -43.67
CA GLY A 4 7.55 11.09 -42.84
C GLY A 4 7.93 10.86 -41.37
N SER A 5 9.17 11.11 -40.94
CA SER A 5 9.69 12.43 -40.54
C SER A 5 8.93 13.04 -39.36
N GLY A 6 9.51 12.93 -38.17
CA GLY A 6 9.05 13.58 -36.95
C GLY A 6 10.11 13.40 -35.87
N VAL A 7 11.16 14.23 -35.91
CA VAL A 7 12.00 14.47 -34.74
C VAL A 7 11.12 15.20 -33.74
N ALA A 8 10.68 14.51 -32.68
CA ALA A 8 10.08 15.15 -31.52
C ALA A 8 11.14 15.21 -30.42
N ASN A 9 11.35 16.43 -29.95
CA ASN A 9 12.48 16.85 -29.15
C ASN A 9 12.48 16.20 -27.77
N ARG A 10 13.70 15.96 -27.28
CA ARG A 10 13.96 15.84 -25.85
C ARG A 10 13.49 17.14 -25.18
N ASP A 11 12.97 17.00 -23.97
CA ASP A 11 12.47 18.05 -23.07
C ASP A 11 10.95 18.20 -23.12
N THR A 12 10.30 17.90 -21.99
CA THR A 12 8.86 18.00 -21.68
C THR A 12 7.92 16.89 -22.18
N GLU A 13 8.14 15.66 -21.71
CA GLU A 13 6.97 14.83 -21.37
C GLU A 13 6.41 15.34 -20.04
N VAL A 14 5.35 16.14 -20.13
CA VAL A 14 4.50 16.49 -18.99
C VAL A 14 3.95 15.16 -18.45
N LEU A 15 4.52 14.68 -17.34
CA LEU A 15 4.02 13.49 -16.65
C LEU A 15 2.60 13.79 -16.17
N ASP A 16 1.60 13.30 -16.90
CA ASP A 16 0.21 13.38 -16.50
C ASP A 16 0.05 12.70 -15.12
N PRO A 17 -0.32 13.44 -14.06
CA PRO A 17 -0.40 12.89 -12.73
C PRO A 17 -1.54 11.89 -12.56
N LEU A 18 -2.40 11.69 -13.57
CA LEU A 18 -3.49 10.73 -13.51
C LEU A 18 -3.15 9.40 -14.20
N ASN A 19 -1.97 9.29 -14.84
CA ASN A 19 -1.61 8.15 -15.70
C ASN A 19 -0.31 7.43 -15.30
N SER A 20 0.33 7.78 -14.18
CA SER A 20 1.36 6.88 -13.62
C SER A 20 0.65 5.71 -12.93
N SER A 21 0.78 4.51 -13.47
CA SER A 21 0.45 3.29 -12.75
C SER A 21 1.23 3.30 -11.43
N ILE A 22 0.56 3.57 -10.31
CA ILE A 22 1.17 3.36 -9.00
C ILE A 22 1.22 1.85 -8.82
N ASP A 23 2.43 1.30 -8.86
CA ASP A 23 2.65 -0.13 -8.67
C ASP A 23 2.60 -0.44 -7.17
N TYR A 24 1.50 -1.03 -6.73
CA TYR A 24 1.31 -1.51 -5.38
C TYR A 24 1.67 -3.00 -5.33
N GLN A 25 2.36 -3.41 -4.27
CA GLN A 25 2.66 -4.83 -4.04
C GLN A 25 1.96 -5.37 -2.80
N ASP A 26 1.73 -6.69 -2.79
CA ASP A 26 1.23 -7.34 -1.59
C ASP A 26 2.24 -7.27 -0.44
N PRO A 27 1.79 -7.04 0.81
CA PRO A 27 2.66 -6.93 1.98
C PRO A 27 3.25 -8.28 2.40
N ILE A 28 2.61 -9.38 2.02
CA ILE A 28 3.14 -10.75 2.15
C ILE A 28 3.03 -11.35 0.76
N LYS A 29 4.12 -11.89 0.22
CA LYS A 29 4.08 -12.53 -1.11
C LYS A 29 3.32 -13.85 -1.03
N ASP A 30 2.47 -14.10 -2.03
CA ASP A 30 1.73 -15.35 -2.22
C ASP A 30 0.88 -15.78 -1.01
N PHE A 31 0.36 -14.82 -0.23
CA PHE A 31 -0.54 -15.17 0.88
C PHE A 31 -1.85 -15.77 0.35
N ASP A 32 -2.35 -16.81 1.02
CA ASP A 32 -3.54 -17.55 0.60
C ASP A 32 -4.76 -17.29 1.51
N LYS A 33 -4.54 -16.69 2.69
CA LYS A 33 -5.57 -16.61 3.73
C LYS A 33 -5.61 -15.27 4.46
N ILE A 34 -6.77 -14.62 4.32
CA ILE A 34 -7.21 -13.52 5.19
C ILE A 34 -8.06 -14.12 6.32
N SER A 35 -7.61 -13.99 7.57
CA SER A 35 -8.40 -14.41 8.74
C SER A 35 -9.42 -13.35 9.15
N SER A 36 -9.18 -12.10 8.78
CA SER A 36 -10.06 -10.96 9.08
C SER A 36 -10.06 -9.91 7.98
N ARG A 37 -11.24 -9.55 7.49
CA ARG A 37 -11.41 -8.43 6.57
C ARG A 37 -11.57 -7.10 7.31
N PHE A 38 -11.33 -6.02 6.59
CA PHE A 38 -11.66 -4.68 7.04
C PHE A 38 -13.18 -4.50 7.15
N GLY A 39 -13.64 -3.74 8.15
CA GLY A 39 -15.04 -3.35 8.29
C GLY A 39 -15.74 -3.90 9.53
N GLN A 40 -17.06 -3.94 9.48
CA GLN A 40 -17.89 -4.35 10.61
C GLN A 40 -17.73 -5.84 10.92
N ARG A 41 -17.60 -6.16 12.20
CA ARG A 41 -17.61 -7.49 12.76
C ARG A 41 -18.73 -7.58 13.78
N ILE A 42 -19.57 -8.60 13.64
CA ILE A 42 -20.62 -8.90 14.62
C ILE A 42 -20.05 -9.95 15.56
N HIS A 43 -20.00 -9.64 16.85
CA HIS A 43 -19.57 -10.60 17.86
C HIS A 43 -20.59 -11.76 17.92
N PRO A 44 -20.18 -13.01 17.71
CA PRO A 44 -21.12 -14.12 17.45
C PRO A 44 -22.01 -14.46 18.65
N VAL A 45 -21.64 -14.04 19.86
CA VAL A 45 -22.37 -14.36 21.10
C VAL A 45 -23.18 -13.16 21.63
N THR A 46 -22.68 -11.93 21.44
CA THR A 46 -23.29 -10.74 22.07
C THR A 46 -24.03 -9.87 21.07
N GLY A 47 -23.88 -10.10 19.76
CA GLY A 47 -24.45 -9.25 18.71
C GLY A 47 -23.80 -7.87 18.58
N ASN A 48 -22.83 -7.55 19.45
CA ASN A 48 -22.17 -6.26 19.42
C ASN A 48 -21.38 -6.08 18.12
N ILE A 49 -21.53 -4.90 17.52
CA ILE A 49 -20.76 -4.51 16.35
C ILE A 49 -19.43 -3.93 16.83
N SER A 50 -18.34 -4.55 16.42
CA SER A 50 -17.00 -3.95 16.46
C SER A 50 -16.56 -3.60 15.04
N TYR A 51 -15.64 -2.67 14.91
CA TYR A 51 -15.13 -2.23 13.61
C TYR A 51 -13.65 -2.55 13.50
N HIS A 52 -13.30 -3.42 12.55
CA HIS A 52 -11.92 -3.78 12.28
C HIS A 52 -11.30 -2.78 11.32
N LYS A 53 -10.35 -1.98 11.83
CA LYS A 53 -9.67 -0.91 11.08
C LYS A 53 -8.45 -1.40 10.30
N GLY A 54 -8.36 -2.71 10.04
CA GLY A 54 -7.25 -3.35 9.34
C GLY A 54 -7.68 -4.61 8.61
N VAL A 55 -6.71 -5.34 8.08
CA VAL A 55 -6.88 -6.68 7.51
C VAL A 55 -5.88 -7.59 8.21
N ASP A 56 -6.34 -8.75 8.69
CA ASP A 56 -5.47 -9.74 9.30
C ASP A 56 -5.15 -10.81 8.26
N ILE A 57 -3.86 -10.94 7.93
CA ILE A 57 -3.33 -11.93 6.99
C ILE A 57 -2.61 -12.99 7.82
N VAL A 58 -2.89 -14.26 7.54
CA VAL A 58 -2.24 -15.37 8.25
C VAL A 58 -0.82 -15.54 7.70
N ALA A 59 0.17 -15.60 8.60
CA ALA A 59 1.57 -15.80 8.26
C ALA A 59 2.26 -16.67 9.31
N VAL A 60 3.33 -17.36 8.91
CA VAL A 60 4.21 -18.07 9.84
C VAL A 60 5.16 -17.05 10.48
N GLU A 61 5.59 -17.28 11.71
CA GLU A 61 6.60 -16.42 12.34
C GLU A 61 7.86 -16.34 11.47
N GLY A 62 8.37 -15.13 11.27
CA GLY A 62 9.53 -14.88 10.41
C GLY A 62 9.20 -14.70 8.92
N THR A 63 7.94 -14.81 8.50
CA THR A 63 7.54 -14.45 7.13
C THR A 63 7.92 -12.99 6.84
N PRO A 64 8.68 -12.70 5.75
CA PRO A 64 9.00 -11.34 5.37
C PRO A 64 7.76 -10.49 5.08
N ILE A 65 7.75 -9.26 5.59
CA ILE A 65 6.69 -8.28 5.35
C ILE A 65 7.27 -7.12 4.55
N TYR A 66 6.60 -6.76 3.46
CA TYR A 66 7.00 -5.71 2.53
C TYR A 66 6.09 -4.49 2.64
N ALA A 67 6.66 -3.30 2.41
CA ALA A 67 5.85 -2.10 2.26
C ALA A 67 5.02 -2.20 0.96
N VAL A 68 3.74 -1.86 1.05
CA VAL A 68 2.80 -1.93 -0.09
C VAL A 68 3.11 -0.88 -1.16
N LEU A 69 3.74 0.22 -0.76
CA LEU A 69 4.18 1.32 -1.60
C LEU A 69 5.47 1.93 -1.03
N GLU A 70 6.24 2.63 -1.87
CA GLU A 70 7.34 3.48 -1.43
C GLU A 70 6.87 4.51 -0.39
N GLY A 71 7.71 4.79 0.60
CA GLY A 71 7.39 5.80 1.61
C GLY A 71 8.45 5.93 2.69
N GLN A 72 8.23 6.88 3.59
CA GLN A 72 9.10 7.14 4.73
C GLN A 72 8.57 6.43 5.98
N VAL A 73 9.44 5.69 6.68
CA VAL A 73 9.11 5.14 7.99
C VAL A 73 8.96 6.28 8.99
N LEU A 74 7.76 6.41 9.58
CA LEU A 74 7.47 7.34 10.66
C LEU A 74 7.71 6.71 12.04
N VAL A 75 7.38 5.43 12.19
CA VAL A 75 7.49 4.67 13.43
C VAL A 75 7.98 3.26 13.13
N ALA A 76 8.89 2.76 13.96
CA ALA A 76 9.29 1.36 14.04
C ALA A 76 9.52 1.02 15.52
N SER A 77 8.46 0.59 16.22
CA SER A 77 8.47 0.43 17.69
C SER A 77 7.38 -0.52 18.18
N GLU A 78 7.33 -0.75 19.49
CA GLU A 78 6.20 -1.41 20.14
C GLU A 78 5.10 -0.39 20.46
N VAL A 79 3.86 -0.66 20.06
CA VAL A 79 2.73 0.27 20.17
C VAL A 79 1.58 -0.39 20.93
N GLY A 80 1.55 -0.19 22.25
CA GLY A 80 0.48 -0.69 23.12
C GLY A 80 0.13 -2.16 22.85
N ASN A 81 -1.16 -2.45 22.66
CA ASN A 81 -1.65 -3.81 22.41
C ASN A 81 -1.44 -4.30 20.96
N TYR A 82 -0.93 -3.46 20.05
CA TYR A 82 -0.59 -3.90 18.69
C TYR A 82 0.74 -4.65 18.62
N GLY A 83 1.58 -4.55 19.65
CA GLY A 83 2.93 -5.12 19.64
C GLY A 83 3.86 -4.36 18.70
N LYS A 84 4.73 -5.05 17.96
CA LYS A 84 5.69 -4.43 17.03
C LYS A 84 4.98 -3.88 15.81
N VAL A 85 5.17 -2.59 15.54
CA VAL A 85 4.50 -1.87 14.46
C VAL A 85 5.48 -1.02 13.67
N ILE A 86 5.26 -0.98 12.36
CA ILE A 86 5.89 -0.03 11.44
C ILE A 86 4.79 0.84 10.82
N TYR A 87 4.90 2.16 10.95
CA TYR A 87 4.05 3.12 10.22
C TYR A 87 4.85 3.77 9.12
N ILE A 88 4.31 3.75 7.90
CA ILE A 88 4.95 4.30 6.71
C ILE A 88 4.06 5.41 6.15
N ASN A 89 4.65 6.57 5.92
CA ASN A 89 4.02 7.68 5.20
C ASN A 89 4.34 7.57 3.71
N HIS A 90 3.31 7.47 2.89
CA HIS A 90 3.43 7.38 1.44
C HIS A 90 3.22 8.73 0.72
N ALA A 91 3.03 9.83 1.46
CA ALA A 91 2.72 11.17 0.93
C ALA A 91 3.85 11.88 0.17
N GLN A 92 4.80 11.14 -0.41
CA GLN A 92 5.79 11.66 -1.36
C GLN A 92 5.54 11.21 -2.80
N VAL A 93 4.51 10.40 -3.05
CA VAL A 93 4.03 10.18 -4.42
C VAL A 93 3.16 11.38 -4.81
N ARG A 94 3.84 12.42 -5.31
CA ARG A 94 3.37 13.68 -5.95
C ARG A 94 3.20 14.91 -5.06
N ASP A 95 4.32 15.63 -4.90
CA ASP A 95 4.35 17.08 -5.14
C ASP A 95 5.71 17.40 -5.79
N LEU A 96 5.77 17.33 -7.13
CA LEU A 96 6.91 17.80 -7.93
C LEU A 96 6.63 19.15 -8.60
N ASN A 97 5.64 19.91 -8.13
CA ASN A 97 5.36 21.28 -8.59
C ASN A 97 4.88 22.19 -7.44
N ALA A 98 5.67 22.30 -6.36
CA ALA A 98 5.57 23.41 -5.42
C ALA A 98 6.69 24.42 -5.70
#